data_AF-A0A945HBP7-F1
#
_entry.id   AF-A0A945HBP7-F1
#
_cell.length_a   1.000
_cell.length_b   1.000
_cell.length_c   1.000
_cell.angle_alpha   90.00
_cell.angle_beta   90.00
_cell.angle_gamma   90.00
#
_symmetry.space_group_name_H-M   'P 1'
#
loop_
_entity.id
_entity.type
_entity.pdbx_description
1 polymer ?
#
loop_
_entity_poly.entity_id
_entity_poly.type
_entity_poly.pdbx_seq_one_letter_code
_entity_poly.pdbx_strand_id
1 'polypeptide(L)'
;MNPYAKFENTQSANPFAKASAYKSTSVNTSSPADLVLMLYDGILRFLNNARSGFKIKDPVEYHQVINQNLQKAQAIIRELRSCLEVDKASGFGDTMAGLYDYFDRRLQEANMEKTIEPVDEIYDRVTIIRNAWDEMVQRELKNATPVQQSDPSSEVGTLDLSG
;
A
#
# COMPACT_ATOMS: atom_id res chain seq x y z
N MET A 1 30.92 -50.16 17.13
CA MET A 1 31.36 -48.75 17.11
C MET A 1 30.68 -48.10 15.90
N ASN A 2 29.61 -47.32 16.12
CA ASN A 2 28.89 -46.61 15.05
C ASN A 2 29.50 -45.19 14.95
N PRO A 3 30.15 -44.81 13.84
CA PRO A 3 30.95 -43.60 13.79
C PRO A 3 30.18 -42.28 13.61
N TYR A 4 28.84 -42.27 13.65
CA TYR A 4 28.05 -41.04 13.47
C TYR A 4 26.87 -40.93 14.44
N ALA A 5 27.17 -40.84 15.74
CA ALA A 5 26.23 -40.27 16.69
C ALA A 5 26.33 -38.73 16.63
N LYS A 6 25.16 -38.08 16.60
CA LYS A 6 24.84 -36.65 16.79
C LYS A 6 24.76 -35.78 15.54
N PHE A 7 23.53 -35.44 15.15
CA PHE A 7 23.17 -34.05 14.92
C PHE A 7 21.85 -33.76 15.64
N GLU A 8 21.95 -32.96 16.69
CA GLU A 8 20.81 -32.37 17.39
C GLU A 8 19.99 -31.55 16.40
N ASN A 9 18.66 -31.66 16.52
CA ASN A 9 17.71 -30.86 15.77
C ASN A 9 17.82 -29.40 16.24
N THR A 10 18.77 -28.67 15.69
CA THR A 10 18.82 -27.21 15.83
C THR A 10 17.76 -26.66 14.89
N GLN A 11 16.59 -26.39 15.46
CA GLN A 11 15.54 -25.62 14.82
C GLN A 11 16.10 -24.20 14.58
N SER A 12 16.78 -24.02 13.46
CA SER A 12 17.22 -22.73 12.95
C SER A 12 15.98 -21.87 12.77
N ALA A 13 15.81 -20.88 13.66
CA ALA A 13 14.74 -19.90 13.60
C ALA A 13 14.68 -19.30 12.19
N ASN A 14 13.56 -19.56 11.49
CA ASN A 14 13.33 -19.09 10.14
C ASN A 14 13.32 -17.53 10.14
N PRO A 15 14.33 -16.85 9.58
CA PRO A 15 14.46 -15.39 9.67
C PRO A 15 13.34 -14.65 8.91
N PHE A 16 12.60 -15.36 8.05
CA PHE A 16 11.45 -14.84 7.32
C PHE A 16 10.15 -14.81 8.15
N ALA A 17 10.08 -15.53 9.28
CA ALA A 17 8.86 -15.58 10.11
C ALA A 17 8.57 -14.24 10.81
N LYS A 18 9.60 -13.48 11.17
CA LYS A 18 9.44 -12.16 11.81
C LYS A 18 8.90 -11.12 10.82
N ALA A 19 9.34 -11.13 9.57
CA ALA A 19 8.84 -10.19 8.54
C ALA A 19 7.36 -10.42 8.21
N SER A 20 6.89 -11.68 8.18
CA SER A 20 5.46 -12.00 7.99
C SER A 20 4.60 -11.56 9.16
N ALA A 21 5.08 -11.68 10.40
CA ALA A 21 4.32 -11.29 11.59
C ALA A 21 4.07 -9.77 11.67
N TYR A 22 5.05 -8.93 11.32
CA TYR A 22 4.83 -7.48 11.26
C TYR A 22 3.88 -7.07 10.13
N LYS A 23 3.97 -7.73 8.97
CA LYS A 23 3.06 -7.48 7.83
C LYS A 23 1.62 -7.87 8.16
N SER A 24 1.41 -8.98 8.87
CA SER A 24 0.08 -9.45 9.25
C SER A 24 -0.54 -8.61 10.38
N THR A 25 0.24 -8.18 11.37
CA THR A 25 -0.26 -7.29 12.43
C THR A 25 -0.66 -5.92 11.88
N SER A 26 0.13 -5.33 10.97
CA SER A 26 -0.20 -4.05 10.34
C SER A 26 -1.53 -4.11 9.58
N VAL A 27 -1.77 -5.17 8.80
CA VAL A 27 -3.03 -5.35 8.04
C VAL A 27 -4.24 -5.46 8.98
N ASN A 28 -4.10 -6.08 10.16
CA ASN A 28 -5.20 -6.31 11.10
C ASN A 28 -5.63 -5.08 11.92
N THR A 29 -4.81 -4.02 11.99
CA THR A 29 -5.11 -2.79 12.74
C THR A 29 -5.20 -1.54 11.86
N SER A 30 -5.03 -1.68 10.55
CA SER A 30 -5.07 -0.57 9.58
C SER A 30 -6.50 -0.15 9.28
N SER A 31 -6.74 1.14 9.12
CA SER A 31 -8.01 1.60 8.58
C SER A 31 -8.16 1.18 7.10
N PRO A 32 -9.38 1.10 6.55
CA PRO A 32 -9.57 0.82 5.11
C PRO A 32 -8.79 1.77 4.19
N ALA A 33 -8.62 3.04 4.60
CA ALA A 33 -7.86 4.00 3.83
C ALA A 33 -6.33 3.74 3.88
N ASP A 34 -5.81 3.30 5.03
CA ASP A 34 -4.41 2.88 5.15
C ASP A 34 -4.11 1.64 4.29
N LEU A 35 -5.08 0.71 4.17
CA LEU A 35 -4.95 -0.43 3.26
C LEU A 35 -4.80 0.01 1.80
N VAL A 36 -5.61 0.99 1.36
CA VAL A 36 -5.51 1.56 0.01
C VAL A 36 -4.16 2.24 -0.22
N LEU A 37 -3.67 3.02 0.74
CA LEU A 37 -2.33 3.62 0.67
C LEU A 37 -1.23 2.56 0.54
N MET A 38 -1.30 1.49 1.33
CA MET A 38 -0.36 0.38 1.25
C MET A 38 -0.39 -0.35 -0.10
N LEU A 39 -1.55 -0.42 -0.76
CA LEU A 39 -1.66 -0.97 -2.12
C LEU A 39 -0.94 -0.08 -3.13
N TYR A 40 -1.15 1.25 -3.08
CA TYR A 40 -0.42 2.19 -3.93
C TYR A 40 1.08 2.17 -3.69
N ASP A 41 1.51 2.16 -2.43
CA ASP A 41 2.93 2.01 -2.06
C ASP A 41 3.50 0.68 -2.58
N GLY A 42 2.68 -0.38 -2.58
CA GLY A 42 2.98 -1.66 -3.20
C GLY A 42 3.23 -1.56 -4.70
N ILE A 43 2.36 -0.86 -5.44
CA ILE A 43 2.51 -0.62 -6.87
C ILE A 43 3.83 0.13 -7.12
N LEU A 44 4.05 1.27 -6.46
CA LEU A 44 5.25 2.09 -6.64
C LEU A 44 6.54 1.32 -6.38
N ARG A 45 6.56 0.50 -5.32
CA ARG A 45 7.70 -0.37 -5.02
C ARG A 45 7.98 -1.34 -6.16
N PHE A 46 6.96 -2.02 -6.69
CA PHE A 46 7.14 -2.97 -7.79
C PHE A 46 7.57 -2.27 -9.09
N LEU A 47 6.99 -1.12 -9.42
CA LEU A 47 7.41 -0.33 -10.58
C LEU A 47 8.88 0.12 -10.45
N ASN A 48 9.32 0.54 -9.26
CA ASN A 48 10.71 0.91 -9.02
C ASN A 48 11.69 -0.27 -9.15
N ASN A 49 11.26 -1.46 -8.70
CA ASN A 49 12.04 -2.69 -8.91
C ASN A 49 12.11 -3.06 -10.40
N ALA A 50 11.01 -2.90 -11.16
CA ALA A 50 11.00 -3.11 -12.60
C ALA A 50 11.97 -2.15 -13.31
N ARG A 51 11.94 -0.84 -12.98
CA ARG A 51 12.92 0.16 -13.44
C ARG A 51 14.36 -0.25 -13.17
N SER A 52 14.64 -0.81 -11.99
CA SER A 52 15.98 -1.31 -11.65
C SER A 52 16.37 -2.52 -12.51
N GLY A 53 15.40 -3.37 -12.86
CA GLY A 53 15.58 -4.49 -13.79
C GLY A 53 16.13 -4.08 -15.15
N PHE A 54 15.75 -2.90 -15.66
CA PHE A 54 16.26 -2.38 -16.95
C PHE A 54 17.76 -2.08 -16.97
N LYS A 55 18.42 -2.06 -15.80
CA LYS A 55 19.86 -1.81 -15.66
C LYS A 55 20.68 -3.10 -15.55
N ILE A 56 20.01 -4.25 -15.48
CA ILE A 56 20.65 -5.56 -15.31
C ILE A 56 21.29 -6.00 -16.64
N LYS A 57 22.53 -6.50 -16.57
CA LYS A 57 23.28 -6.96 -17.76
C LYS A 57 22.98 -8.40 -18.13
N ASP A 58 22.70 -9.26 -17.15
CA ASP A 58 22.33 -10.64 -17.40
C ASP A 58 20.94 -10.70 -18.08
N PRO A 59 20.81 -11.25 -19.29
CA PRO A 59 19.54 -11.21 -20.01
C PRO A 59 18.42 -12.00 -19.32
N VAL A 60 18.76 -13.11 -18.66
CA VAL A 60 17.77 -13.96 -18.00
C VAL A 60 17.21 -13.23 -16.78
N GLU A 61 18.08 -12.69 -15.94
CA GLU A 61 17.72 -11.90 -14.77
C GLU A 61 16.99 -10.61 -15.16
N TYR A 62 17.46 -9.91 -16.19
CA TYR A 62 16.81 -8.73 -16.78
C TYR A 62 15.33 -9.01 -17.08
N HIS A 63 15.04 -10.06 -17.86
CA HIS A 63 13.68 -10.39 -18.26
C HIS A 63 12.83 -10.83 -17.06
N GLN A 64 13.39 -11.64 -16.17
CA GLN A 64 12.68 -12.16 -14.99
C GLN A 64 12.31 -11.04 -14.02
N VAL A 65 13.25 -10.16 -13.66
CA VAL A 65 13.01 -9.07 -12.71
C VAL A 65 11.95 -8.10 -13.24
N ILE A 66 12.04 -7.70 -14.51
CA ILE A 66 11.04 -6.81 -15.12
C ILE A 66 9.67 -7.50 -15.12
N ASN A 67 9.58 -8.73 -15.62
CA ASN A 67 8.31 -9.43 -15.76
C ASN A 67 7.61 -9.66 -14.41
N GLN A 68 8.32 -10.18 -13.42
CA GLN A 68 7.75 -10.49 -12.11
C GLN A 68 7.24 -9.25 -11.39
N ASN A 69 7.97 -8.14 -11.48
CA ASN A 69 7.56 -6.91 -10.80
C ASN A 69 6.38 -6.23 -11.52
N LEU A 70 6.38 -6.20 -12.86
CA LEU A 70 5.25 -5.66 -13.61
C LEU A 70 3.97 -6.47 -13.37
N GLN A 71 4.05 -7.81 -13.37
CA GLN A 71 2.88 -8.65 -13.05
C GLN A 71 2.34 -8.41 -11.64
N LYS A 72 3.22 -8.20 -10.65
CA LYS A 72 2.81 -7.89 -9.27
C LYS A 72 2.14 -6.51 -9.16
N ALA A 73 2.66 -5.50 -9.87
CA ALA A 73 2.02 -4.19 -9.93
C ALA A 73 0.62 -4.28 -10.58
N GLN A 74 0.52 -4.98 -11.71
CA GLN A 74 -0.74 -5.21 -12.42
C GLN A 74 -1.77 -5.96 -11.56
N ALA A 75 -1.35 -6.96 -10.78
CA ALA A 75 -2.24 -7.67 -9.87
C ALA A 75 -2.89 -6.74 -8.84
N ILE A 76 -2.11 -5.81 -8.26
CA ILE A 76 -2.65 -4.82 -7.31
C ILE A 76 -3.60 -3.85 -8.02
N ILE A 77 -3.26 -3.37 -9.22
CA ILE A 77 -4.11 -2.46 -9.99
C ILE A 77 -5.47 -3.10 -10.29
N ARG A 78 -5.48 -4.38 -10.68
CA ARG A 78 -6.72 -5.14 -10.94
C ARG A 78 -7.55 -5.34 -9.68
N GLU A 79 -6.91 -5.51 -8.53
CA GLU A 79 -7.61 -5.60 -7.24
C GLU A 79 -8.19 -4.24 -6.81
N LEU A 80 -7.45 -3.15 -6.96
CA LEU A 80 -7.99 -1.80 -6.73
C LEU A 80 -9.21 -1.52 -7.61
N ARG A 81 -9.19 -2.01 -8.86
CA ARG A 81 -10.31 -1.91 -9.77
C ARG A 81 -11.51 -2.77 -9.34
N SER A 82 -11.29 -3.99 -8.84
CA SER A 82 -12.39 -4.86 -8.38
C SER A 82 -13.08 -4.31 -7.12
N CYS A 83 -12.33 -3.57 -6.29
CA CYS A 83 -12.82 -2.93 -5.07
C CYS A 83 -13.58 -1.61 -5.30
N LEU A 84 -13.56 -1.05 -6.51
CA LEU A 84 -14.39 0.12 -6.82
C LEU A 84 -15.87 -0.30 -6.79
N GLU A 85 -16.57 0.01 -5.70
CA GLU A 85 -18.02 0.06 -5.73
C GLU A 85 -18.41 1.12 -6.76
N VAL A 86 -18.97 0.66 -7.87
CA VAL A 86 -19.56 1.53 -8.89
C VAL A 86 -20.85 2.10 -8.28
N ASP A 87 -20.70 3.06 -7.37
CA ASP A 87 -21.78 3.97 -7.05
C ASP A 87 -22.01 4.84 -8.29
N LYS A 88 -22.98 4.39 -9.09
CA LYS A 88 -23.39 4.99 -10.37
C LYS A 88 -23.81 6.46 -10.24
N ALA A 89 -23.97 6.98 -9.02
CA ALA A 89 -24.45 8.33 -8.78
C ALA A 89 -23.41 9.45 -9.03
N SER A 90 -22.11 9.15 -9.09
CA SER A 90 -21.06 10.21 -9.07
C SER A 90 -20.09 10.26 -10.26
N GLY A 91 -20.05 9.25 -11.14
CA GLY A 91 -19.12 9.19 -12.29
C GLY A 91 -17.62 9.05 -11.94
N PHE A 92 -17.28 9.18 -10.66
CA PHE A 92 -15.92 9.02 -10.15
C PHE A 92 -15.42 7.58 -10.29
N GLY A 93 -16.28 6.60 -9.96
CA GLY A 93 -15.95 5.17 -10.10
C GLY A 93 -15.59 4.78 -11.53
N ASP A 94 -16.34 5.27 -12.52
CA ASP A 94 -16.08 4.99 -13.95
C ASP A 94 -14.76 5.62 -14.41
N THR A 95 -14.45 6.83 -13.95
CA THR A 95 -13.19 7.51 -14.26
C THR A 95 -12.00 6.75 -13.68
N MET A 96 -12.08 6.31 -12.42
CA MET A 96 -11.02 5.53 -11.79
C MET A 96 -10.87 4.14 -12.40
N ALA A 97 -11.97 3.47 -12.75
CA ALA A 97 -11.94 2.19 -13.43
C ALA A 97 -11.22 2.30 -14.79
N GLY A 98 -11.57 3.33 -15.60
CA GLY A 98 -10.90 3.59 -16.87
C GLY A 98 -9.42 3.92 -16.70
N LEU A 99 -9.05 4.62 -15.64
CA LEU A 99 -7.65 4.94 -15.33
C LEU A 99 -6.84 3.67 -14.96
N TYR A 100 -7.41 2.78 -14.15
CA TYR A 100 -6.77 1.51 -13.81
C TYR A 100 -6.67 0.58 -15.01
N ASP A 101 -7.68 0.54 -15.88
CA ASP A 101 -7.63 -0.21 -17.15
C ASP A 101 -6.53 0.32 -18.07
N TYR A 102 -6.35 1.64 -18.11
CA TYR A 102 -5.24 2.27 -18.83
C TYR A 102 -3.88 1.86 -18.23
N PHE A 103 -3.73 1.90 -16.90
CA PHE A 103 -2.48 1.51 -16.23
C PHE A 103 -2.13 0.05 -16.52
N ASP A 104 -3.10 -0.86 -16.38
CA ASP A 104 -2.86 -2.29 -16.62
C ASP A 104 -2.39 -2.55 -18.04
N ARG A 105 -3.02 -1.90 -19.04
CA ARG A 105 -2.64 -2.00 -20.45
C ARG A 105 -1.23 -1.46 -20.72
N ARG A 106 -0.88 -0.30 -20.16
CA ARG A 106 0.44 0.32 -20.36
C ARG A 106 1.56 -0.52 -19.73
N LEU A 107 1.32 -1.09 -18.55
CA LEU A 107 2.29 -2.00 -17.92
C LEU A 107 2.40 -3.33 -18.67
N GLN A 108 1.32 -3.80 -19.29
CA GLN A 108 1.37 -4.98 -20.16
C GLN A 108 2.25 -4.73 -21.38
N GLU A 109 2.08 -3.57 -22.03
CA GLU A 109 2.89 -3.13 -23.17
C GLU A 109 4.38 -3.03 -22.78
N ALA A 110 4.70 -2.37 -21.67
CA ALA A 110 6.07 -2.33 -21.14
C ALA A 110 6.65 -3.71 -20.88
N ASN A 111 5.83 -4.65 -20.39
CA ASN A 111 6.29 -6.01 -20.15
C ASN A 111 6.51 -6.78 -21.45
N MET A 112 5.66 -6.62 -22.46
CA MET A 112 5.80 -7.32 -23.74
C MET A 112 7.00 -6.78 -24.53
N GLU A 113 7.07 -5.47 -24.69
CA GLU A 113 8.09 -4.79 -25.51
C GLU A 113 9.40 -4.53 -24.76
N LYS A 114 9.40 -4.73 -23.44
CA LYS A 114 10.53 -4.42 -22.56
C LYS A 114 10.98 -2.96 -22.78
N THR A 115 10.04 -2.04 -22.63
CA THR A 115 10.25 -0.59 -22.68
C THR A 115 10.02 0.04 -21.32
N ILE A 116 10.84 1.03 -20.95
CA ILE A 116 10.81 1.64 -19.61
C ILE A 116 9.83 2.82 -19.54
N GLU A 117 9.56 3.47 -20.66
CA GLU A 117 8.77 4.69 -20.75
C GLU A 117 7.33 4.51 -20.22
N PRO A 118 6.60 3.41 -20.50
CA PRO A 118 5.29 3.20 -19.89
C PRO A 118 5.38 2.96 -18.38
N VAL A 119 6.45 2.31 -17.90
CA VAL A 119 6.68 2.10 -16.46
C VAL A 119 6.86 3.44 -15.75
N ASP A 120 7.61 4.35 -16.38
CA ASP A 120 7.86 5.68 -15.84
C ASP A 120 6.59 6.52 -15.78
N GLU A 121 5.82 6.52 -16.88
CA GLU A 121 4.53 7.20 -16.96
C GLU A 121 3.58 6.74 -15.84
N ILE A 122 3.44 5.42 -15.65
CA ILE A 122 2.50 4.89 -14.65
C ILE A 122 3.00 5.16 -13.24
N TYR A 123 4.31 5.10 -12.99
CA TYR A 123 4.86 5.44 -11.68
C TYR A 123 4.49 6.86 -11.26
N ASP A 124 4.64 7.83 -12.14
CA ASP A 124 4.36 9.24 -11.84
C ASP A 124 2.87 9.46 -11.59
N ARG A 125 2.00 8.84 -12.41
CA ARG A 125 0.54 8.92 -12.25
C ARG A 125 0.07 8.28 -10.94
N VAL A 126 0.59 7.10 -10.60
CA VAL A 126 0.27 6.42 -9.34
C VAL A 126 0.74 7.24 -8.14
N THR A 127 1.91 7.89 -8.24
CA THR A 127 2.43 8.76 -7.19
C THR A 127 1.48 9.93 -6.89
N ILE A 128 0.95 10.57 -7.93
CA ILE A 128 -0.02 11.67 -7.77
C ILE A 128 -1.28 11.19 -7.03
N ILE A 129 -1.83 10.04 -7.45
CA ILE A 129 -3.05 9.50 -6.84
C ILE A 129 -2.79 9.09 -5.38
N ARG A 130 -1.67 8.43 -5.11
CA ARG A 130 -1.26 8.04 -3.75
C ARG A 130 -1.17 9.25 -2.84
N ASN A 131 -0.55 10.34 -3.31
CA ASN A 131 -0.41 11.56 -2.51
C ASN A 131 -1.76 12.23 -2.25
N ALA A 132 -2.66 12.26 -3.24
CA ALA A 132 -4.02 12.77 -3.05
C ALA A 132 -4.80 11.96 -1.99
N TRP A 133 -4.65 10.63 -1.98
CA TRP A 133 -5.22 9.77 -0.96
C TRP A 133 -4.64 10.03 0.43
N ASP A 134 -3.31 10.19 0.54
CA ASP A 134 -2.64 10.46 1.81
C ASP A 134 -3.12 11.80 2.38
N GLU A 135 -3.18 12.85 1.56
CA GLU A 135 -3.75 14.13 1.96
C GLU A 135 -5.18 14.01 2.50
N MET A 136 -6.03 13.22 1.85
CA MET A 136 -7.40 12.99 2.31
C MET A 136 -7.43 12.32 3.69
N VAL A 137 -6.66 11.24 3.87
CA VAL A 137 -6.55 10.52 5.15
C VAL A 137 -6.07 11.44 6.26
N GLN A 138 -5.05 12.27 6.00
CA GLN A 138 -4.53 13.21 6.98
C GLN A 138 -5.55 14.30 7.37
N ARG A 139 -6.41 14.73 6.44
CA ARG A 139 -7.48 15.70 6.74
C ARG A 139 -8.55 15.08 7.63
N GLU A 140 -8.99 13.86 7.34
CA GLU A 140 -9.97 13.13 8.16
C GLU A 140 -9.48 12.92 9.59
N LEU A 141 -8.21 12.52 9.78
CA LEU A 141 -7.60 12.36 11.10
C LEU A 141 -7.54 13.68 11.89
N LYS A 142 -7.25 14.80 11.22
CA LYS A 142 -7.25 16.14 11.85
C LYS A 142 -8.65 16.55 12.30
N ASN A 143 -9.67 16.27 11.49
CA ASN A 143 -11.06 16.60 11.78
C ASN A 143 -11.66 15.73 12.90
N ALA A 144 -11.14 14.51 13.10
CA ALA A 144 -11.58 13.57 14.14
C ALA A 144 -11.04 13.87 15.55
N THR A 145 -10.16 14.87 15.72
CA THR A 145 -9.62 15.26 17.03
C THR A 145 -10.45 16.40 17.62
N PRO A 146 -11.29 16.20 18.67
CA PRO A 146 -12.04 17.29 19.26
C PRO A 146 -11.11 18.18 20.08
N VAL A 147 -11.26 19.49 19.94
CA VAL A 147 -10.68 20.50 20.83
C VAL A 147 -11.20 20.24 22.27
N GLN A 148 -10.39 19.57 23.10
CA GLN A 148 -10.58 19.59 24.54
C GLN A 148 -9.99 20.89 25.08
N GLN A 149 -10.84 21.89 25.26
CA GLN A 149 -10.61 22.96 26.23
C GLN A 149 -11.47 22.67 27.46
N SER A 150 -10.87 21.99 28.43
CA SER A 150 -11.33 21.96 29.80
C SER A 150 -10.90 23.27 30.48
N ASP A 151 -11.85 24.08 30.92
CA ASP A 151 -11.58 25.16 31.88
C ASP A 151 -12.07 24.71 33.26
N PRO A 152 -11.18 24.41 34.22
CA PRO A 152 -11.56 23.94 35.55
C PRO A 152 -11.54 25.12 36.53
N SER A 153 -12.49 26.06 36.46
CA SER A 153 -12.63 27.10 37.49
C SER A 153 -13.98 27.82 37.44
N SER A 154 -14.97 27.27 38.15
CA SER A 154 -15.81 28.09 39.04
C SER A 154 -16.43 27.17 40.09
N GLU A 155 -15.84 27.20 41.27
CA GLU A 155 -16.25 26.52 42.48
C GLU A 155 -17.74 26.73 42.79
N VAL A 156 -18.36 25.65 43.26
CA VAL A 156 -19.67 25.64 43.88
C VAL A 156 -19.57 26.39 45.21
N GLY A 157 -19.98 27.66 45.20
CA GLY A 157 -20.21 28.47 46.39
C GLY A 157 -21.60 28.19 46.97
N THR A 158 -21.63 27.85 48.25
CA THR A 158 -22.74 27.35 49.05
C THR A 158 -23.89 28.34 49.32
N LEU A 159 -25.14 27.83 49.23
CA LEU A 159 -26.33 28.03 50.09
C LEU A 159 -26.56 29.38 50.82
N ASP A 160 -27.72 30.02 50.58
CA ASP A 160 -28.65 30.47 51.64
C ASP A 160 -30.08 30.68 51.08
N LEU A 161 -31.07 30.13 51.79
CA LEU A 161 -32.51 30.28 51.60
C LEU A 161 -33.05 31.08 52.79
N SER A 162 -33.20 32.39 52.66
CA SER A 162 -34.11 33.17 53.51
C SER A 162 -34.52 34.50 52.85
N GLY A 163 -35.84 34.70 52.74
CA GLY A 163 -36.52 35.87 52.20
C GLY A 163 -38.02 35.66 52.16
#